data_AF-A0A2H0I402-F1
#
_entry.id   AF-A0A2H0I402-F1
#
_cell.length_a   1.000
_cell.length_b   1.000
_cell.length_c   1.000
_cell.angle_alpha   90.00
_cell.angle_beta   90.00
_cell.angle_gamma   90.00
#
_symmetry.space_group_name_H-M   'P 1'
#
loop_
_entity.id
_entity.type
_entity.pdbx_description
1 polymer ?
#
loop_
_entity_poly.entity_id
_entity_poly.type
_entity_poly.pdbx_seq_one_letter_code
_entity_poly.pdbx_strand_id
1 'polypeptide(L)'
;MNNNASTLPVVKSISDDMDSTQLLLKPIASIDSIVEAYKEYSLLKTRLLSENDYQIIKGKKYIKKSGFRKLSTAFGISTQVMKENRLNLEGYFVYEITVRAIASNGRYAEACSSCASNERDFSHIENDVRATAQTRASNRAIADLIGSGEISAEEMYTVDTKHATTEQPAMSKVHIYEDDSTDVSGPEDVSGFIHKGNRTYSGSEVMTTKQKSLLVKLIENKYKDEQTRSGLFQRLPFLTKQEAGDAIKKMLGTKEPSYS
;
A
#
# COMPACT_ATOMS: atom_id res chain seq x y z
N MET A 1 -77.34 -23.79 -16.93
CA MET A 1 -75.86 -23.83 -16.87
C MET A 1 -75.35 -22.42 -16.62
N ASN A 2 -74.38 -22.32 -15.71
CA ASN A 2 -73.52 -21.17 -15.37
C ASN A 2 -73.99 -20.19 -14.29
N ASN A 3 -73.79 -20.63 -13.04
CA ASN A 3 -73.59 -19.78 -11.86
C ASN A 3 -72.12 -19.35 -11.84
N ASN A 4 -71.83 -18.06 -12.05
CA ASN A 4 -70.51 -17.48 -11.75
C ASN A 4 -70.68 -16.38 -10.70
N ALA A 5 -70.63 -16.79 -9.43
CA ALA A 5 -70.46 -15.87 -8.31
C ALA A 5 -68.98 -15.45 -8.27
N SER A 6 -68.72 -14.20 -8.59
CA SER A 6 -67.39 -13.59 -8.53
C SER A 6 -67.06 -13.23 -7.07
N THR A 7 -66.39 -14.14 -6.37
CA THR A 7 -65.89 -13.89 -5.02
C THR A 7 -64.60 -13.07 -5.10
N LEU A 8 -64.69 -11.77 -4.78
CA LEU A 8 -63.50 -10.93 -4.58
C LEU A 8 -62.76 -11.40 -3.32
N PRO A 9 -61.42 -11.49 -3.34
CA PRO A 9 -60.66 -11.82 -2.14
C PRO A 9 -60.75 -10.67 -1.14
N VAL A 10 -61.16 -11.00 0.09
CA VAL A 10 -61.10 -10.09 1.24
C VAL A 10 -59.62 -9.75 1.48
N VAL A 11 -59.25 -8.52 1.16
CA VAL A 11 -57.94 -7.95 1.52
C VAL A 11 -57.94 -7.84 3.05
N LYS A 12 -57.22 -8.75 3.72
CA LYS A 12 -56.87 -8.56 5.13
C LYS A 12 -56.05 -7.29 5.21
N SER A 13 -56.59 -6.27 5.89
CA SER A 13 -55.86 -5.08 6.27
C SER A 13 -54.62 -5.51 7.04
N ILE A 14 -53.44 -5.20 6.49
CA ILE A 14 -52.17 -5.27 7.21
C ILE A 14 -52.20 -4.11 8.21
N SER A 15 -52.81 -4.35 9.36
CA SER A 15 -52.77 -3.44 10.50
C SER A 15 -52.47 -4.28 11.72
N ASP A 16 -51.19 -4.60 11.88
CA ASP A 16 -50.59 -5.04 13.14
C ASP A 16 -49.16 -4.48 13.17
N ASP A 17 -49.00 -3.41 13.94
CA ASP A 17 -47.79 -2.91 14.59
C ASP A 17 -46.45 -3.40 14.01
N MET A 18 -45.94 -2.68 13.00
CA MET A 18 -44.52 -2.72 12.67
C MET A 18 -43.76 -2.10 13.83
N ASP A 19 -43.24 -2.95 14.72
CA ASP A 19 -42.38 -2.56 15.82
C ASP A 19 -41.20 -1.74 15.29
N SER A 20 -41.27 -0.41 15.47
CA SER A 20 -40.28 0.55 14.97
C SER A 20 -38.85 0.25 15.43
N THR A 21 -38.68 -0.59 16.46
CA THR A 21 -37.40 -1.15 16.91
C THR A 21 -36.72 -2.09 15.92
N GLN A 22 -37.43 -2.64 14.92
CA GLN A 22 -36.85 -3.47 13.86
C GLN A 22 -36.19 -2.67 12.73
N LEU A 23 -36.37 -1.34 12.65
CA LEU A 23 -35.71 -0.50 11.63
C LEU A 23 -34.25 -0.18 11.98
N LEU A 24 -33.84 -0.33 13.24
CA LEU A 24 -32.51 0.03 13.70
C LEU A 24 -31.55 -1.17 13.60
N LEU A 25 -30.46 -1.00 12.84
CA LEU A 25 -29.37 -1.96 12.80
C LEU A 25 -28.71 -2.03 14.18
N LYS A 26 -28.79 -3.19 14.84
CA LYS A 26 -28.15 -3.44 16.14
C LYS A 26 -26.95 -4.37 15.99
N PRO A 27 -25.94 -4.27 16.88
CA PRO A 27 -24.85 -5.23 16.95
C PRO A 27 -25.36 -6.66 17.12
N ILE A 28 -24.72 -7.61 16.45
CA ILE A 28 -25.10 -9.04 16.47
C ILE A 28 -24.83 -9.72 17.82
N ALA A 29 -23.97 -9.13 18.64
CA ALA A 29 -23.60 -9.59 19.98
C ALA A 29 -23.43 -8.38 20.91
N SER A 30 -23.19 -8.63 22.20
CA SER A 30 -22.87 -7.57 23.15
C SER A 30 -21.60 -6.81 22.75
N ILE A 31 -21.53 -5.55 23.13
CA ILE A 31 -20.37 -4.69 22.84
C ILE A 31 -19.09 -5.34 23.38
N ASP A 32 -19.13 -5.86 24.61
CA ASP A 32 -17.96 -6.46 25.26
C ASP A 32 -17.44 -7.69 24.50
N SER A 33 -18.33 -8.59 24.09
CA SER A 33 -17.93 -9.78 23.32
C SER A 33 -17.37 -9.42 21.95
N ILE A 34 -17.90 -8.38 21.30
CA ILE A 34 -17.35 -7.88 20.03
C ILE A 34 -15.93 -7.32 20.25
N VAL A 35 -15.73 -6.49 21.27
CA VAL A 35 -14.44 -5.90 21.59
C VAL A 35 -13.41 -6.98 21.95
N GLU A 36 -13.81 -7.99 22.73
CA GLU A 36 -12.96 -9.13 23.07
C GLU A 36 -12.55 -9.92 21.82
N ALA A 37 -13.49 -10.24 20.94
CA ALA A 37 -13.20 -10.92 19.67
C ALA A 37 -12.21 -10.12 18.80
N TYR A 38 -12.32 -8.79 18.76
CA TYR A 38 -11.34 -7.95 18.05
C TYR A 38 -9.96 -7.95 18.69
N LYS A 39 -9.87 -8.02 20.03
CA LYS A 39 -8.58 -8.16 20.73
C LYS A 39 -7.94 -9.50 20.45
N GLU A 40 -8.71 -10.58 20.50
CA GLU A 40 -8.25 -11.92 20.14
C GLU A 40 -7.76 -11.98 18.70
N TYR A 41 -8.50 -11.35 17.78
CA TYR A 41 -8.07 -11.19 16.39
C TYR A 41 -6.70 -10.53 16.27
N SER A 42 -6.52 -9.36 16.90
CA SER A 42 -5.26 -8.61 16.84
C SER A 42 -4.10 -9.40 17.47
N LEU A 43 -4.37 -10.10 18.57
CA LEU A 43 -3.38 -10.94 19.24
C LEU A 43 -3.00 -12.15 18.39
N LEU A 44 -3.97 -12.81 17.76
CA LEU A 44 -3.73 -13.93 16.87
C LEU A 44 -2.88 -13.50 15.68
N LYS A 45 -3.25 -12.39 15.03
CA LYS A 45 -2.52 -11.84 13.87
C LYS A 45 -1.05 -11.60 14.18
N THR A 46 -0.75 -10.92 15.30
CA THR A 46 0.62 -10.61 15.71
C THR A 46 1.44 -11.84 16.06
N ARG A 47 0.81 -12.92 16.57
CA ARG A 47 1.49 -14.18 16.89
C ARG A 47 1.63 -15.12 15.70
N LEU A 48 0.67 -15.11 14.78
CA LEU A 48 0.58 -16.04 13.66
C LEU A 48 1.49 -15.63 12.49
N LEU A 49 1.59 -14.33 12.22
CA LEU A 49 2.36 -13.79 11.11
C LEU A 49 3.80 -13.49 11.55
N SER A 50 4.76 -14.04 10.81
CA SER A 50 6.18 -13.74 11.01
C SER A 50 6.69 -12.74 9.98
N GLU A 51 7.91 -12.22 10.14
CA GLU A 51 8.51 -11.29 9.16
C GLU A 51 8.55 -11.87 7.73
N ASN A 52 8.60 -13.19 7.60
CA ASN A 52 8.53 -13.89 6.31
C ASN A 52 7.16 -13.78 5.63
N ASP A 53 6.11 -13.36 6.31
CA ASP A 53 4.78 -13.12 5.73
C ASP A 53 4.58 -11.68 5.26
N TYR A 54 5.55 -10.80 5.53
CA TYR A 54 5.49 -9.40 5.11
C TYR A 54 6.42 -9.13 3.93
N GLN A 55 6.09 -8.07 3.20
CA GLN A 55 6.94 -7.44 2.22
C GLN A 55 6.98 -5.95 2.52
N ILE A 56 8.18 -5.36 2.52
CA ILE A 56 8.34 -3.92 2.69
C ILE A 56 8.33 -3.29 1.31
N ILE A 57 7.39 -2.37 1.07
CA ILE A 57 7.26 -1.63 -0.18
C ILE A 57 7.12 -0.15 0.19
N LYS A 58 8.06 0.69 -0.28
CA LYS A 58 8.13 2.13 0.07
C LYS A 58 8.07 2.39 1.59
N GLY A 59 8.81 1.60 2.37
CA GLY A 59 8.88 1.73 3.84
C GLY A 59 7.65 1.21 4.60
N LYS A 60 6.59 0.75 3.92
CA LYS A 60 5.39 0.18 4.55
C LYS A 60 5.40 -1.34 4.46
N LYS A 61 4.99 -2.02 5.54
CA LYS A 61 4.84 -3.48 5.58
C LYS A 61 3.47 -3.86 4.98
N TYR A 62 3.49 -4.77 4.02
CA TYR A 62 2.29 -5.37 3.41
C TYR A 62 2.30 -6.87 3.63
N ILE A 63 1.13 -7.45 3.89
CA ILE A 63 0.99 -8.91 4.03
C ILE A 63 1.08 -9.55 2.64
N LYS A 64 1.91 -10.59 2.52
CA LYS A 64 2.01 -11.43 1.32
C LYS A 64 0.93 -12.50 1.31
N LYS A 65 0.78 -13.18 0.16
CA LYS A 65 -0.05 -14.39 0.01
C LYS A 65 0.13 -15.39 1.16
N SER A 66 1.36 -15.66 1.62
CA SER A 66 1.59 -16.62 2.71
C SER A 66 0.88 -16.23 4.01
N GLY A 67 0.90 -14.94 4.37
CA GLY A 67 0.21 -14.44 5.56
C GLY A 67 -1.30 -14.51 5.43
N PHE A 68 -1.85 -14.13 4.28
CA PHE A 68 -3.30 -14.29 4.02
C PHE A 68 -3.75 -15.75 4.05
N ARG A 69 -2.91 -16.70 3.60
CA ARG A 69 -3.24 -18.14 3.72
C ARG A 69 -3.21 -18.64 5.16
N LYS A 70 -2.27 -18.17 5.99
CA LYS A 70 -2.28 -18.48 7.43
C LYS A 70 -3.56 -17.96 8.10
N LEU A 71 -3.93 -16.71 7.81
CA LEU A 71 -5.17 -16.12 8.32
C LEU A 71 -6.40 -16.91 7.84
N SER A 72 -6.46 -17.24 6.55
CA SER A 72 -7.55 -18.04 5.97
C SER A 72 -7.72 -19.36 6.72
N THR A 73 -6.63 -20.09 6.98
CA THR A 73 -6.67 -21.35 7.72
C THR A 73 -7.10 -21.15 9.17
N ALA A 74 -6.56 -20.13 9.85
CA ALA A 74 -6.87 -19.87 11.26
C ALA A 74 -8.34 -19.48 11.49
N PHE A 75 -8.94 -18.74 10.56
CA PHE A 75 -10.36 -18.34 10.63
C PHE A 75 -11.32 -19.31 9.93
N GLY A 76 -10.82 -20.42 9.37
CA GLY A 76 -11.64 -21.38 8.62
C GLY A 76 -12.31 -20.76 7.39
N ILE A 77 -11.63 -19.85 6.71
CA ILE A 77 -12.13 -19.15 5.53
C ILE A 77 -11.81 -19.97 4.27
N SER A 78 -12.81 -20.16 3.43
CA SER A 78 -12.69 -20.75 2.09
C SER A 78 -12.83 -19.66 1.03
N THR A 79 -12.19 -19.83 -0.12
CA THR A 79 -12.29 -18.89 -1.26
C THR A 79 -12.83 -19.57 -2.50
N GLN A 80 -13.78 -18.94 -3.20
CA GLN A 80 -14.36 -19.41 -4.44
C GLN A 80 -14.20 -18.36 -5.55
N VAL A 81 -13.71 -18.76 -6.73
CA VAL A 81 -13.72 -17.88 -7.91
C VAL A 81 -15.16 -17.80 -8.42
N MET A 82 -15.71 -16.58 -8.46
CA MET A 82 -17.09 -16.32 -8.89
C MET A 82 -17.15 -15.94 -10.36
N LYS A 83 -16.18 -15.14 -10.80
CA LYS A 83 -16.11 -14.61 -12.17
C LYS A 83 -14.66 -14.50 -12.60
N GLU A 84 -14.40 -14.82 -13.85
CA GLU A 84 -13.11 -14.68 -14.48
C GLU A 84 -13.31 -14.23 -15.93
N ASN A 85 -12.71 -13.09 -16.26
CA ASN A 85 -12.75 -12.52 -17.60
C ASN A 85 -11.33 -12.30 -18.12
N ARG A 86 -11.05 -12.74 -19.34
CA ARG A 86 -9.83 -12.41 -20.08
C ARG A 86 -10.19 -11.37 -21.16
N LEU A 87 -9.73 -10.14 -20.98
CA LEU A 87 -9.96 -9.03 -21.89
C LEU A 87 -8.71 -8.85 -22.77
N ASN A 88 -8.89 -8.96 -24.09
CA ASN A 88 -7.85 -8.63 -25.06
C ASN A 88 -7.94 -7.15 -25.41
N LEU A 89 -6.87 -6.40 -25.21
CA LEU A 89 -6.73 -4.99 -25.57
C LEU A 89 -5.62 -4.85 -26.62
N GLU A 90 -5.51 -3.67 -27.23
CA GLU A 90 -4.47 -3.43 -28.23
C GLU A 90 -3.09 -3.46 -27.56
N GLY A 91 -2.31 -4.51 -27.84
CA GLY A 91 -0.93 -4.68 -27.37
C GLY A 91 -0.77 -5.37 -26.01
N TYR A 92 -1.85 -5.68 -25.27
CA TYR A 92 -1.79 -6.40 -24.00
C TYR A 92 -3.13 -7.06 -23.65
N PHE A 93 -3.15 -7.94 -22.65
CA PHE A 93 -4.40 -8.51 -22.13
C PHE A 93 -4.52 -8.30 -20.63
N VAL A 94 -5.75 -8.34 -20.12
CA VAL A 94 -6.07 -8.18 -18.70
C VAL A 94 -6.91 -9.35 -18.24
N TYR A 95 -6.55 -9.91 -17.08
CA TYR A 95 -7.45 -10.79 -16.34
C TYR A 95 -8.17 -9.97 -15.27
N GLU A 96 -9.49 -10.04 -15.26
CA GLU A 96 -10.36 -9.52 -14.19
C GLU A 96 -11.01 -10.71 -13.49
N ILE A 97 -10.79 -10.83 -12.18
CA ILE A 97 -11.23 -11.97 -11.38
C ILE A 97 -11.97 -11.48 -10.15
N THR A 98 -13.15 -12.03 -9.91
CA THR A 98 -13.94 -11.84 -8.69
C THR A 98 -13.88 -13.10 -7.84
N VAL A 99 -13.51 -12.95 -6.57
CA VAL A 99 -13.42 -14.05 -5.60
C VAL A 99 -14.35 -13.76 -4.43
N ARG A 100 -15.04 -14.79 -3.94
CA ARG A 100 -15.82 -14.78 -2.71
C ARG A 100 -15.04 -15.51 -1.61
N ALA A 101 -14.77 -14.84 -0.50
CA ALA A 101 -14.33 -15.47 0.74
C ALA A 101 -15.55 -15.82 1.60
N ILE A 102 -15.57 -17.01 2.20
CA ILE A 102 -16.69 -17.53 2.99
C ILE A 102 -16.14 -18.03 4.32
N ALA A 103 -16.68 -17.52 5.43
CA ALA A 103 -16.36 -17.95 6.78
C ALA A 103 -17.26 -19.12 7.21
N SER A 104 -16.83 -19.87 8.22
CA SER A 104 -17.56 -21.03 8.76
C SER A 104 -18.96 -20.69 9.29
N ASN A 105 -19.20 -19.44 9.67
CA ASN A 105 -20.51 -18.93 10.10
C ASN A 105 -21.43 -18.49 8.95
N GLY A 106 -21.03 -18.71 7.70
CA GLY A 106 -21.80 -18.35 6.50
C GLY A 106 -21.65 -16.89 6.06
N ARG A 107 -20.96 -16.04 6.82
CA ARG A 107 -20.61 -14.68 6.33
C ARG A 107 -19.67 -14.81 5.14
N TYR A 108 -19.84 -13.91 4.17
CA TYR A 108 -18.98 -13.84 3.01
C TYR A 108 -18.63 -12.41 2.66
N ALA A 109 -17.53 -12.25 1.94
CA ALA A 109 -17.14 -11.00 1.29
C ALA A 109 -16.69 -11.31 -0.14
N GLU A 110 -16.98 -10.40 -1.06
CA GLU A 110 -16.56 -10.52 -2.45
C GLU A 110 -15.61 -9.40 -2.79
N ALA A 111 -14.55 -9.73 -3.53
CA ALA A 111 -13.59 -8.76 -4.01
C ALA A 111 -13.23 -9.03 -5.46
N CYS A 112 -13.06 -7.95 -6.21
CA CYS A 112 -12.58 -7.97 -7.58
C CYS A 112 -11.14 -7.47 -7.64
N SER A 113 -10.34 -8.09 -8.51
CA SER A 113 -9.02 -7.58 -8.85
C SER A 113 -8.70 -7.86 -10.31
N SER A 114 -7.77 -7.08 -10.84
CA SER A 114 -7.26 -7.23 -12.19
C SER A 114 -5.74 -7.28 -12.22
N CYS A 115 -5.19 -7.91 -13.24
CA CYS A 115 -3.77 -7.84 -13.57
C CYS A 115 -3.62 -7.78 -15.09
N ALA A 116 -2.76 -6.88 -15.55
CA ALA A 116 -2.48 -6.67 -16.96
C ALA A 116 -1.16 -7.35 -17.34
N SER A 117 -1.06 -7.84 -18.57
CA SER A 117 0.14 -8.52 -19.08
C SER A 117 1.35 -7.60 -19.25
N ASN A 118 1.13 -6.28 -19.19
CA ASN A 118 2.16 -5.24 -19.24
C ASN A 118 2.44 -4.59 -17.88
N GLU A 119 1.90 -5.12 -16.79
CA GLU A 119 2.10 -4.54 -15.45
C GLU A 119 3.53 -4.74 -14.94
N ARG A 120 4.18 -5.84 -15.34
CA ARG A 120 5.56 -6.21 -15.04
C ARG A 120 6.03 -7.30 -16.00
N ASP A 121 7.31 -7.64 -15.93
CA ASP A 121 7.85 -8.78 -16.66
C ASP A 121 7.40 -10.09 -16.01
N PHE A 122 6.73 -10.94 -16.80
CA PHE A 122 6.24 -12.25 -16.40
C PHE A 122 6.99 -13.36 -17.14
N SER A 123 7.32 -14.46 -16.45
CA SER A 123 8.01 -15.60 -17.05
C SER A 123 7.06 -16.44 -17.91
N HIS A 124 5.84 -16.65 -17.43
CA HIS A 124 4.77 -17.35 -18.13
C HIS A 124 3.56 -16.45 -18.19
N ILE A 125 3.62 -15.48 -19.10
CA ILE A 125 2.73 -14.31 -19.16
C ILE A 125 1.25 -14.65 -18.91
N GLU A 126 0.71 -15.68 -19.55
CA GLU A 126 -0.72 -16.00 -19.42
C GLU A 126 -1.09 -16.56 -18.04
N ASN A 127 -0.27 -17.49 -17.52
CA ASN A 127 -0.49 -18.13 -16.23
C ASN A 127 -0.20 -17.17 -15.07
N ASP A 128 0.89 -16.40 -15.17
CA ASP A 128 1.34 -15.53 -14.10
C ASP A 128 0.41 -14.33 -13.92
N VAL A 129 -0.09 -13.74 -15.02
CA VAL A 129 -1.06 -12.64 -14.98
C VAL A 129 -2.38 -13.11 -14.34
N ARG A 130 -2.91 -14.25 -14.79
CA ARG A 130 -4.11 -14.86 -14.21
C ARG A 130 -3.93 -15.17 -12.73
N ALA A 131 -2.83 -15.81 -12.36
CA ALA A 131 -2.53 -16.16 -10.96
C ALA A 131 -2.35 -14.93 -10.07
N THR A 132 -1.76 -13.85 -10.61
CA THR A 132 -1.60 -12.58 -9.91
C THR A 132 -2.97 -11.94 -9.64
N ALA A 133 -3.83 -11.82 -10.66
CA ALA A 133 -5.20 -11.30 -10.50
C ALA A 133 -6.00 -12.11 -9.46
N GLN A 134 -5.95 -13.45 -9.55
CA GLN A 134 -6.66 -14.33 -8.62
C GLN A 134 -6.13 -14.20 -7.19
N THR A 135 -4.81 -14.08 -7.03
CA THR A 135 -4.19 -13.93 -5.71
C THR A 135 -4.62 -12.62 -5.05
N ARG A 136 -4.58 -11.50 -5.77
CA ARG A 136 -5.04 -10.21 -5.26
C ARG A 136 -6.52 -10.22 -4.87
N ALA A 137 -7.38 -10.74 -5.75
CA ALA A 137 -8.81 -10.85 -5.49
C ALA A 137 -9.07 -11.71 -4.24
N SER A 138 -8.35 -12.83 -4.10
CA SER A 138 -8.48 -13.70 -2.91
C SER A 138 -8.04 -12.99 -1.63
N ASN A 139 -6.87 -12.33 -1.64
CA ASN A 139 -6.32 -11.67 -0.46
C ASN A 139 -7.23 -10.50 -0.03
N ARG A 140 -7.76 -9.73 -0.99
CA ARG A 140 -8.73 -8.66 -0.73
C ARG A 140 -10.03 -9.21 -0.14
N ALA A 141 -10.60 -10.28 -0.72
CA ALA A 141 -11.82 -10.90 -0.18
C ALA A 141 -11.62 -11.41 1.25
N ILE A 142 -10.46 -12.01 1.55
CA ILE A 142 -10.11 -12.44 2.91
C ILE A 142 -9.97 -11.24 3.85
N ALA A 143 -9.28 -10.18 3.42
CA ALA A 143 -9.09 -8.96 4.21
C ALA A 143 -10.42 -8.27 4.56
N ASP A 144 -11.32 -8.18 3.58
CA ASP A 144 -12.65 -7.58 3.72
C ASP A 144 -13.54 -8.41 4.65
N LEU A 145 -13.49 -9.75 4.54
CA LEU A 145 -14.27 -10.64 5.40
C LEU A 145 -13.83 -10.59 6.86
N ILE A 146 -12.51 -10.52 7.09
CA ILE A 146 -11.93 -10.44 8.44
C ILE A 146 -12.10 -9.03 9.03
N GLY A 147 -12.27 -8.01 8.19
CA GLY A 147 -12.37 -6.61 8.61
C GLY A 147 -11.02 -5.97 8.91
N SER A 148 -9.93 -6.43 8.27
CA SER A 148 -8.59 -5.86 8.48
C SER A 148 -8.33 -4.60 7.65
N GLY A 149 -9.05 -4.39 6.54
CA GLY A 149 -8.87 -3.23 5.66
C GLY A 149 -7.48 -3.09 5.04
N GLU A 150 -6.66 -4.14 5.07
CA GLU A 150 -5.26 -4.10 4.62
C GLU A 150 -5.14 -4.44 3.14
N ILE A 151 -4.27 -3.68 2.46
CA ILE A 151 -3.92 -3.89 1.06
C ILE A 151 -2.85 -4.97 0.98
N SER A 152 -2.96 -5.88 0.01
CA SER A 152 -2.00 -6.97 -0.15
C SER A 152 -0.71 -6.50 -0.82
N ALA A 153 0.42 -7.14 -0.50
CA ALA A 153 1.70 -6.84 -1.15
C ALA A 153 1.64 -7.00 -2.68
N GLU A 154 0.86 -7.97 -3.15
CA GLU A 154 0.65 -8.23 -4.58
C GLU A 154 -0.07 -7.09 -5.32
N GLU A 155 -0.72 -6.15 -4.61
CA GLU A 155 -1.39 -5.00 -5.21
C GLU A 155 -0.45 -3.79 -5.38
N MET A 156 0.77 -3.91 -4.87
CA MET A 156 1.75 -2.84 -4.81
C MET A 156 2.93 -3.15 -5.74
N TYR A 157 2.69 -3.22 -7.06
CA TYR A 157 3.79 -3.13 -8.02
C TYR A 157 3.99 -1.67 -8.42
N THR A 158 5.22 -1.21 -8.29
CA THR A 158 5.63 0.08 -8.85
C THR A 158 5.80 -0.08 -10.34
N VAL A 159 4.90 0.53 -11.11
CA VAL A 159 5.16 0.78 -12.53
C VAL A 159 6.27 1.83 -12.59
N ASP A 160 7.51 1.40 -12.78
CA ASP A 160 8.58 2.29 -13.23
C ASP A 160 8.21 2.72 -14.65
N THR A 161 7.42 3.79 -14.75
CA THR A 161 6.84 4.24 -16.00
C THR A 161 7.94 4.85 -16.87
N LYS A 162 8.57 4.04 -17.71
CA LYS A 162 9.22 4.53 -18.93
C LYS A 162 8.26 4.31 -20.09
N HIS A 163 7.84 5.43 -20.68
CA HIS A 163 7.05 5.62 -21.91
C HIS A 163 5.52 5.62 -21.79
N ALA A 164 4.94 6.82 -21.85
CA ALA A 164 4.28 7.33 -23.07
C ALA A 164 3.85 8.78 -22.85
N THR A 165 4.53 9.71 -23.53
CA THR A 165 4.14 11.11 -23.62
C THR A 165 2.86 11.19 -24.45
N THR A 166 1.77 11.64 -23.85
CA THR A 166 0.66 12.24 -24.59
C THR A 166 0.42 13.60 -23.98
N GLU A 167 0.73 14.63 -24.76
CA GLU A 167 0.47 16.02 -24.44
C GLU A 167 -1.04 16.28 -24.36
N GLN A 168 -1.50 16.99 -23.32
CA GLN A 168 -2.44 18.12 -23.39
C GLN A 168 -2.67 18.76 -21.99
N PRO A 169 -3.20 20.00 -21.91
CA PRO A 169 -2.51 21.11 -21.25
C PRO A 169 -2.96 21.41 -19.81
N ALA A 170 -2.15 22.25 -19.17
CA ALA A 170 -2.24 22.74 -17.81
C ALA A 170 -3.55 23.46 -17.44
N MET A 171 -4.05 23.19 -16.23
CA MET A 171 -4.70 24.20 -15.41
C MET A 171 -4.25 24.11 -13.95
N SER A 172 -3.82 25.27 -13.47
CA SER A 172 -3.37 25.63 -12.14
C SER A 172 -4.37 25.31 -11.02
N LYS A 173 -3.86 24.86 -9.87
CA LYS A 173 -4.21 25.44 -8.57
C LYS A 173 -3.18 25.12 -7.49
N VAL A 174 -2.70 26.20 -6.89
CA VAL A 174 -1.82 26.29 -5.72
C VAL A 174 -2.63 25.92 -4.48
N HIS A 175 -2.13 25.00 -3.64
CA HIS A 175 -2.46 24.98 -2.21
C HIS A 175 -1.25 24.58 -1.37
N ILE A 176 -0.97 25.47 -0.41
CA ILE A 176 0.07 25.45 0.60
C ILE A 176 -0.45 24.59 1.76
N TYR A 177 0.35 23.66 2.26
CA TYR A 177 0.23 23.21 3.64
C TYR A 177 1.62 23.11 4.26
N GLU A 178 1.72 23.72 5.43
CA GLU A 178 2.83 23.64 6.36
C GLU A 178 2.96 22.21 6.91
N ASP A 179 4.21 21.91 7.23
CA ASP A 179 4.79 20.66 7.72
C ASP A 179 4.40 20.42 9.19
N ASP A 180 4.09 19.18 9.55
CA ASP A 180 4.45 18.69 10.88
C ASP A 180 4.67 17.16 10.92
N SER A 181 5.78 16.78 11.55
CA SER A 181 6.22 15.45 12.00
C SER A 181 6.84 14.45 10.99
N THR A 182 8.18 14.49 10.96
CA THR A 182 9.14 13.38 11.25
C THR A 182 8.69 11.92 11.01
N ASP A 183 9.41 11.15 10.18
CA ASP A 183 10.54 10.29 10.64
C ASP A 183 11.18 9.44 9.52
N VAL A 184 12.40 8.97 9.81
CA VAL A 184 13.51 8.63 8.91
C VAL A 184 13.57 7.15 8.46
N SER A 185 13.91 6.87 7.17
CA SER A 185 14.95 5.90 6.72
C SER A 185 14.86 5.49 5.22
N GLY A 186 15.97 5.68 4.45
CA GLY A 186 16.13 5.35 3.01
C GLY A 186 16.71 3.93 2.74
N PRO A 187 17.36 3.61 1.59
CA PRO A 187 17.98 4.51 0.59
C PRO A 187 17.62 4.23 -0.88
N GLU A 188 17.43 5.27 -1.70
CA GLU A 188 17.50 5.13 -3.17
C GLU A 188 18.37 6.26 -3.75
N ASP A 189 19.31 5.86 -4.62
CA ASP A 189 20.22 6.74 -5.35
C ASP A 189 19.43 7.54 -6.39
N VAL A 190 19.20 8.83 -6.12
CA VAL A 190 18.48 9.74 -7.02
C VAL A 190 19.44 10.56 -7.88
N SER A 191 19.46 10.30 -9.19
CA SER A 191 20.05 11.19 -10.20
C SER A 191 19.19 12.47 -10.30
N GLY A 192 19.71 13.60 -9.82
CA GLY A 192 18.95 14.85 -9.71
C GLY A 192 18.95 15.71 -10.98
N PHE A 193 17.78 16.25 -11.33
CA PHE A 193 17.63 17.42 -12.20
C PHE A 193 17.44 18.68 -11.35
N ILE A 194 18.20 19.75 -11.62
CA ILE A 194 18.09 21.01 -10.90
C ILE A 194 17.27 22.00 -11.74
N HIS A 195 16.22 22.57 -11.14
CA HIS A 195 15.45 23.68 -11.69
C HIS A 195 15.88 24.98 -10.99
N LYS A 196 16.47 25.91 -11.75
CA LYS A 196 16.78 27.27 -11.30
C LYS A 196 16.06 28.24 -12.24
N GLY A 197 14.92 28.77 -11.81
CA GLY A 197 14.01 29.51 -12.69
C GLY A 197 13.46 28.63 -13.84
N ASN A 198 13.04 29.24 -14.95
CA ASN A 198 12.43 28.55 -16.11
C ASN A 198 13.42 27.76 -17.00
N ARG A 199 14.57 27.29 -16.49
CA ARG A 199 15.50 26.42 -17.24
C ARG A 199 16.07 25.30 -16.37
N THR A 200 16.19 24.12 -16.98
CA THR A 200 16.72 22.89 -16.37
C THR A 200 18.18 22.69 -16.78
N TYR A 201 19.06 22.43 -15.81
CA TYR A 201 20.47 22.13 -16.05
C TYR A 201 20.76 20.67 -15.70
N SER A 202 21.56 19.97 -16.52
CA SER A 202 22.07 18.64 -16.22
C SER A 202 23.48 18.72 -15.62
N GLY A 203 23.66 18.13 -14.44
CA GLY A 203 24.98 17.72 -13.94
C GLY A 203 25.53 18.53 -12.76
N SER A 204 25.41 17.98 -11.57
CA SER A 204 26.55 17.59 -10.72
C SER A 204 26.03 16.79 -9.53
N GLU A 205 26.72 15.70 -9.19
CA GLU A 205 26.25 14.65 -8.29
C GLU A 205 25.88 15.18 -6.89
N VAL A 206 24.60 15.05 -6.53
CA VAL A 206 24.09 15.37 -5.19
C VAL A 206 24.67 14.38 -4.17
N MET A 207 25.03 14.88 -2.98
CA MET A 207 25.54 14.06 -1.88
C MET A 207 24.57 12.92 -1.54
N THR A 208 25.09 11.69 -1.46
CA THR A 208 24.29 10.50 -1.15
C THR A 208 23.72 10.53 0.27
N THR A 209 22.58 9.87 0.49
CA THR A 209 21.94 9.75 1.81
C THR A 209 22.88 9.16 2.87
N LYS A 210 23.77 8.25 2.45
CA LYS A 210 24.81 7.66 3.33
C LYS A 210 25.85 8.69 3.75
N GLN A 211 26.36 9.50 2.81
CA GLN A 211 27.31 10.58 3.13
C GLN A 211 26.68 11.64 4.04
N LYS A 212 25.42 12.01 3.78
CA LYS A 212 24.66 12.96 4.60
C LYS A 212 24.53 12.46 6.05
N SER A 213 24.09 11.21 6.23
CA SER A 213 23.94 10.59 7.57
C SER A 213 25.27 10.50 8.30
N LEU A 214 26.35 10.16 7.59
CA LEU A 214 27.68 10.04 8.18
C LEU A 214 28.24 11.41 8.61
N LEU A 215 28.08 12.46 7.80
CA LEU A 215 28.50 13.81 8.16
C LEU A 215 27.76 14.34 9.38
N VAL A 216 26.44 14.11 9.47
CA VAL A 216 25.64 14.51 10.65
C VAL A 216 26.22 13.89 11.92
N LYS A 217 26.45 12.57 11.91
CA LYS A 217 27.05 11.85 13.05
C LYS A 217 28.45 12.34 13.40
N LEU A 218 29.27 12.65 12.39
CA LEU A 218 30.64 13.13 12.62
C LEU A 218 30.68 14.55 13.17
N ILE A 219 29.79 15.44 12.70
CA ILE A 219 29.67 16.81 13.21
C ILE A 219 29.23 16.79 14.67
N GLU A 220 28.22 15.99 15.00
CA GLU A 220 27.69 15.86 16.38
C GLU A 220 28.72 15.30 17.36
N ASN A 221 29.54 14.34 16.92
CA ASN A 221 30.54 13.71 17.78
C ASN A 221 31.80 14.57 17.95
N LYS A 222 32.21 15.29 16.90
CA LYS A 222 33.48 16.04 16.88
C LYS A 222 33.37 17.45 17.45
N TYR A 223 32.23 18.12 17.29
CA TYR A 223 32.03 19.50 17.74
C TYR A 223 30.96 19.57 18.82
N LYS A 224 31.38 19.89 20.06
CA LYS A 224 30.47 20.09 21.20
C LYS A 224 29.85 21.49 21.25
N ASP A 225 30.39 22.42 20.46
CA ASP A 225 29.93 23.80 20.40
C ASP A 225 28.72 23.96 19.45
N GLU A 226 27.64 24.55 19.98
CA GLU A 226 26.34 24.62 19.30
C GLU A 226 26.32 25.61 18.13
N GLN A 227 27.08 26.70 18.22
CA GLN A 227 27.19 27.68 17.13
C GLN A 227 27.91 27.06 15.92
N THR A 228 29.02 26.37 16.18
CA THR A 228 29.81 25.68 15.15
C THR A 228 29.00 24.57 14.48
N ARG A 229 28.25 23.78 15.27
CA ARG A 229 27.38 22.71 14.77
C ARG A 229 26.27 23.25 13.87
N SER A 230 25.61 24.32 14.30
CA SER A 230 24.51 24.93 13.55
C SER A 230 24.98 25.50 12.21
N GLY A 231 26.15 26.15 12.18
CA GLY A 231 26.75 26.65 10.93
C GLY A 231 27.12 25.55 9.94
N LEU A 232 27.63 24.42 10.44
CA LEU A 232 27.93 23.26 9.59
C LEU A 232 26.67 22.58 9.05
N PHE A 233 25.60 22.50 9.85
CA PHE A 233 24.32 21.95 9.41
C PHE A 233 23.64 22.81 8.35
N GLN A 234 23.71 24.14 8.46
CA GLN A 234 23.17 25.05 7.44
C GLN A 234 23.89 24.90 6.08
N ARG A 235 25.19 24.52 6.09
CA ARG A 235 25.98 24.31 4.88
C ARG A 235 25.81 22.92 4.26
N LEU A 236 25.34 21.95 5.06
CA LEU A 236 25.19 20.55 4.69
C LEU A 236 24.32 20.24 3.46
N PRO A 237 23.16 20.90 3.23
CA PRO A 237 22.33 20.64 2.05
C PRO A 237 22.90 21.20 0.74
N PHE A 238 23.92 22.06 0.80
CA PHE A 238 24.54 22.70 -0.36
C PHE A 238 25.83 22.02 -0.81
N LEU A 239 26.26 20.95 -0.12
CA LEU A 239 27.47 20.20 -0.44
C LEU A 239 27.24 19.25 -1.63
N THR A 240 28.17 19.27 -2.58
CA THR A 240 28.24 18.27 -3.65
C THR A 240 28.74 16.92 -3.12
N LYS A 241 28.53 15.83 -3.87
CA LYS A 241 28.99 14.48 -3.51
C LYS A 241 30.51 14.40 -3.28
N GLN A 242 31.29 15.16 -4.06
CA GLN A 242 32.75 15.19 -3.93
C GLN A 242 33.17 15.96 -2.66
N GLU A 243 32.64 17.16 -2.44
CA GLU A 243 32.93 17.95 -1.23
C GLU A 243 32.49 17.24 0.05
N ALA A 244 31.36 16.51 -0.01
CA ALA A 244 30.91 15.67 1.08
C ALA A 244 31.90 14.52 1.38
N GLY A 245 32.43 13.88 0.33
CA GLY A 245 33.45 12.84 0.47
C GLY A 245 34.74 13.37 1.11
N ASP A 246 35.20 14.53 0.67
CA ASP A 246 36.42 15.16 1.19
C ASP A 246 36.24 15.65 2.64
N ALA A 247 35.05 16.18 2.98
CA ALA A 247 34.71 16.54 4.35
C ALA A 247 34.70 15.32 5.29
N ILE A 248 34.15 14.19 4.85
CA ILE A 248 34.14 12.93 5.62
C ILE A 248 35.58 12.44 5.85
N LYS A 249 36.42 12.41 4.80
CA LYS A 249 37.83 12.01 4.90
C LYS A 249 38.60 12.91 5.88
N LYS A 250 38.40 14.23 5.80
CA LYS A 250 39.00 15.21 6.70
C LYS A 250 38.54 15.05 8.15
N MET A 251 37.27 14.68 8.38
CA MET A 251 36.74 14.46 9.72
C MET A 251 37.22 13.15 10.35
N LEU A 252 37.38 12.09 9.54
CA LEU A 252 37.87 10.76 9.93
C LEU A 252 39.41 10.65 10.00
N GLY A 253 40.15 11.65 9.49
CA GLY A 253 41.61 11.74 9.68
C GLY A 253 42.45 10.84 8.77
N THR A 254 41.90 10.34 7.66
CA THR A 254 42.70 9.60 6.66
C THR A 254 43.57 10.58 5.87
N LYS A 255 44.88 10.59 6.12
CA LYS A 255 45.87 11.37 5.36
C LYS A 255 45.75 11.08 3.86
N GLU A 256 45.87 12.13 3.04
CA GLU A 256 46.09 11.98 1.60
C GLU A 256 47.33 11.13 1.33
N PRO A 257 47.36 10.27 0.29
CA PRO A 257 48.62 9.78 -0.23
C PRO A 257 49.33 10.98 -0.86
N SER A 258 50.45 11.40 -0.25
CA SER A 258 51.38 12.34 -0.84
C SER A 258 51.90 11.74 -2.14
N TYR A 259 51.48 12.28 -3.28
CA TYR A 259 52.18 12.07 -4.54
C TYR A 259 53.33 13.06 -4.59
N SER A 260 54.53 12.56 -4.32
CA SER A 260 55.81 13.11 -4.79
C SER A 260 55.94 12.95 -6.30
#